data_AF-A0A1H4JX31-F1
#
_entry.id   AF-A0A1H4JX31-F1
#
_cell.length_a   1.000
_cell.length_b   1.000
_cell.length_c   1.000
_cell.angle_alpha   90.00
_cell.angle_beta   90.00
_cell.angle_gamma   90.00
#
_symmetry.space_group_name_H-M   'P 1'
#
loop_
_entity.id
_entity.type
_entity.pdbx_description
1 polymer ?
#
loop_
_entity_poly.entity_id
_entity_poly.type
_entity_poly.pdbx_seq_one_letter_code
_entity_poly.pdbx_strand_id
1 'polypeptide(L)'
;MAEITDATIAEIEQQLAGDGVWIDPAFAKGHGISAADEAAIEQAVAGTQDADLKVVLVDIDYGDPRFQGSFASLTAWLQDDFGGDATYVGWDDPDLSVQAFGDQPDTLYVDNVAQHEHPGDIAAQVLMARELLEDGTAEALWNDIPRDERYSWTADEGIQASEVFGGIGIVVAVGAVVAGVVVWARRRRGRRPVGFTLPSTVLHTIRAAEDRRLREQAETEVLALGEAIGSGEATGTANGLAAWQQALDHYAAARSILSQDAAPADVVGALVLARRGEDARATAQERKPSAWTPPVRCWFNPLHDGRTTEVTWRDGGREVDVPACASCAEDVRAGREPDDVLDFIEGDSTVHYYRLDLGAWSTTGYGTLDRDLLGALRTSRSRRGIAGR
;
A
#
# COMPACT_ATOMS: atom_id res chain seq x y z
N MET A 1 -22.76 7.28 8.45
CA MET A 1 -21.40 7.19 9.00
C MET A 1 -21.43 7.77 10.39
N ALA A 2 -21.12 6.95 11.39
CA ALA A 2 -21.14 7.31 12.80
C ALA A 2 -19.72 7.19 13.35
N GLU A 3 -19.36 8.09 14.27
CA GLU A 3 -18.15 7.94 15.08
C GLU A 3 -18.32 6.72 16.01
N ILE A 4 -17.32 5.85 16.07
CA ILE A 4 -17.38 4.66 16.94
C ILE A 4 -17.04 5.09 18.36
N THR A 5 -18.08 5.27 19.16
CA THR A 5 -17.95 5.70 20.56
C THR A 5 -17.50 4.55 21.47
N ASP A 6 -16.99 4.88 22.67
CA ASP A 6 -16.63 3.87 23.68
C ASP A 6 -17.84 3.02 24.10
N ALA A 7 -19.06 3.57 24.04
CA ALA A 7 -20.28 2.82 24.31
C ALA A 7 -20.59 1.80 23.19
N THR A 8 -20.34 2.19 21.94
CA THR A 8 -20.47 1.30 20.78
C THR A 8 -19.46 0.17 20.86
N ILE A 9 -18.21 0.45 21.24
CA ILE A 9 -17.19 -0.59 21.42
C ILE A 9 -17.60 -1.59 22.49
N ALA A 10 -18.07 -1.13 23.64
CA ALA A 10 -18.53 -2.03 24.70
C ALA A 10 -19.71 -2.92 24.26
N GLU A 11 -20.57 -2.41 23.37
CA GLU A 11 -21.67 -3.19 22.78
C GLU A 11 -21.16 -4.22 21.77
N ILE A 12 -20.20 -3.85 20.91
CA ILE A 12 -19.51 -4.78 20.01
C ILE A 12 -18.88 -5.91 20.82
N GLU A 13 -18.08 -5.58 21.83
CA GLU A 13 -17.40 -6.55 22.70
C GLU A 13 -18.40 -7.48 23.40
N GLN A 14 -19.51 -6.93 23.91
CA GLN A 14 -20.53 -7.75 24.56
C GLN A 14 -21.16 -8.78 23.60
N GLN A 15 -21.48 -8.37 22.38
CA GLN A 15 -22.15 -9.21 21.39
C GLN A 15 -21.19 -10.25 20.81
N LEU A 16 -19.96 -9.84 20.49
CA LEU A 16 -18.90 -10.74 20.05
C LEU A 16 -18.52 -11.78 21.11
N ALA A 17 -18.63 -11.47 22.40
CA ALA A 17 -18.47 -12.44 23.48
C ALA A 17 -19.64 -13.43 23.61
N GLY A 18 -20.80 -13.08 23.05
CA GLY A 18 -22.03 -13.86 23.08
C GLY A 18 -22.13 -14.83 21.92
N ASP A 19 -22.59 -14.34 20.78
CA ASP A 19 -22.84 -15.12 19.55
C ASP A 19 -21.76 -14.92 18.47
N GLY A 20 -20.77 -14.06 18.73
CA GLY A 20 -19.69 -13.78 17.80
C GLY A 20 -20.08 -12.84 16.66
N VAL A 21 -21.26 -12.20 16.71
CA VAL A 21 -21.76 -11.35 15.64
C VAL A 21 -22.19 -10.00 16.18
N TRP A 22 -21.76 -8.94 15.51
CA TRP A 22 -22.31 -7.61 15.71
C TRP A 22 -22.52 -6.93 14.37
N ILE A 23 -23.75 -6.47 14.14
CA ILE A 23 -24.14 -5.72 12.94
C ILE A 23 -24.73 -4.39 13.40
N ASP A 24 -24.11 -3.28 13.00
CA ASP A 24 -24.64 -1.95 13.29
C ASP A 24 -26.03 -1.79 12.61
N PRO A 25 -27.07 -1.34 13.34
CA PRO A 25 -28.41 -1.21 12.76
C PRO A 25 -28.50 -0.24 11.57
N ALA A 26 -27.66 0.80 11.53
CA ALA A 26 -27.60 1.71 10.39
C ALA A 26 -26.89 1.07 9.20
N PHE A 27 -25.84 0.28 9.45
CA PHE A 27 -25.20 -0.55 8.43
C PHE A 27 -26.17 -1.57 7.82
N ALA A 28 -26.84 -2.38 8.65
CA ALA A 28 -27.82 -3.37 8.20
C ALA A 28 -28.88 -2.74 7.30
N LYS A 29 -29.40 -1.57 7.71
CA LYS A 29 -30.39 -0.82 6.94
C LYS A 29 -29.81 -0.23 5.63
N GLY A 30 -28.58 0.26 5.66
CA GLY A 30 -27.90 0.86 4.50
C GLY A 30 -27.60 -0.16 3.42
N HIS A 31 -27.26 -1.39 3.82
CA HIS A 31 -26.85 -2.47 2.94
C HIS A 31 -27.94 -3.54 2.72
N GLY A 32 -29.16 -3.32 3.22
CA GLY A 32 -30.30 -4.19 2.96
C GLY A 32 -30.26 -5.54 3.66
N ILE A 33 -29.48 -5.68 4.74
CA ILE A 33 -29.39 -6.90 5.54
C ILE A 33 -30.70 -7.05 6.33
N SER A 34 -31.43 -8.14 6.08
CA SER A 34 -32.67 -8.44 6.77
C SER A 34 -32.40 -9.17 8.09
N ALA A 35 -33.40 -9.20 8.98
CA ALA A 35 -33.31 -9.99 10.22
C ALA A 35 -33.16 -11.50 9.96
N ALA A 36 -33.56 -11.99 8.77
CA ALA A 36 -33.33 -13.37 8.38
C ALA A 36 -31.86 -13.61 7.98
N ASP A 37 -31.23 -12.62 7.36
CA ASP A 37 -29.82 -12.66 6.98
C ASP A 37 -28.93 -12.59 8.23
N GLU A 38 -29.23 -11.67 9.15
CA GLU A 38 -28.58 -11.57 10.46
C GLU A 38 -28.65 -12.90 11.22
N ALA A 39 -29.83 -13.50 11.33
CA ALA A 39 -30.00 -14.82 11.96
C ALA A 39 -29.23 -15.94 11.25
N ALA A 40 -29.09 -15.88 9.92
CA ALA A 40 -28.30 -16.84 9.15
C ALA A 40 -26.79 -16.69 9.42
N ILE A 41 -26.30 -15.45 9.53
CA ILE A 41 -24.92 -15.14 9.89
C ILE A 41 -24.62 -15.62 11.31
N GLU A 42 -25.46 -15.27 12.29
CA GLU A 42 -25.35 -15.75 13.68
C GLU A 42 -25.29 -17.28 13.75
N GLN A 43 -26.18 -17.97 13.02
CA GLN A 43 -26.19 -19.43 12.99
C GLN A 43 -24.91 -20.02 12.36
N ALA A 44 -24.38 -19.39 11.32
CA ALA A 44 -23.16 -19.82 10.64
C ALA A 44 -21.92 -19.62 11.53
N VAL A 45 -21.83 -18.48 12.23
CA VAL A 45 -20.72 -18.19 13.15
C VAL A 45 -20.73 -19.16 14.33
N ALA A 46 -21.89 -19.35 14.97
CA ALA A 46 -22.02 -20.26 16.12
C ALA A 46 -21.70 -21.74 15.80
N GLY A 47 -21.75 -22.14 14.52
CA GLY A 47 -21.43 -23.49 14.07
C GLY A 47 -19.94 -23.78 13.86
N THR A 48 -19.06 -22.78 13.96
CA THR A 48 -17.64 -22.91 13.59
C THR A 48 -16.82 -23.47 14.76
N GLN A 49 -16.13 -24.59 14.53
CA GLN A 49 -15.38 -25.30 15.59
C GLN A 49 -13.88 -24.96 15.62
N ASP A 50 -13.31 -24.57 14.47
CA ASP A 50 -11.86 -24.53 14.28
C ASP A 50 -11.30 -23.10 14.06
N ALA A 51 -12.13 -22.14 13.69
CA ALA A 51 -11.80 -20.72 13.64
C ALA A 51 -12.71 -19.99 14.65
N ASP A 52 -12.16 -19.28 15.63
CA ASP A 52 -12.96 -18.37 16.48
C ASP A 52 -13.38 -17.18 15.60
N LEU A 53 -14.40 -17.44 14.78
CA LEU A 53 -14.92 -16.52 13.78
C LEU A 53 -15.76 -15.46 14.49
N LYS A 54 -15.47 -14.20 14.18
CA LYS A 54 -16.19 -13.03 14.69
C LYS A 54 -16.61 -12.15 13.53
N VAL A 55 -17.85 -11.69 13.51
CA VAL A 55 -18.38 -10.83 12.44
C VAL A 55 -18.70 -9.45 12.99
N VAL A 56 -18.15 -8.41 12.37
CA VAL A 56 -18.34 -7.01 12.79
C VAL A 56 -18.66 -6.18 11.55
N LEU A 57 -19.94 -5.84 11.36
CA LEU A 57 -20.42 -5.13 10.18
C LEU A 57 -20.85 -3.70 10.55
N VAL A 58 -20.03 -2.72 10.18
CA VAL A 58 -20.25 -1.30 10.50
C VAL A 58 -19.56 -0.37 9.52
N ASP A 59 -20.20 0.76 9.25
CA ASP A 59 -19.58 1.88 8.53
C ASP A 59 -18.67 2.67 9.46
N ILE A 60 -17.36 2.55 9.24
CA ILE A 60 -16.35 3.33 9.97
C ILE A 60 -16.14 4.68 9.26
N ASP A 61 -16.37 5.79 9.96
CA ASP A 61 -16.14 7.11 9.39
C ASP A 61 -14.64 7.38 9.16
N TYR A 62 -14.26 7.88 7.98
CA TYR A 62 -12.85 8.23 7.70
C TYR A 62 -12.33 9.37 8.59
N GLY A 63 -13.23 10.21 9.10
CA GLY A 63 -12.95 11.25 10.09
C GLY A 63 -12.91 10.75 11.53
N ASP A 64 -13.21 9.47 11.78
CA ASP A 64 -13.08 8.86 13.10
C ASP A 64 -11.61 8.93 13.55
N PRO A 65 -11.31 9.59 14.69
CA PRO A 65 -9.93 9.82 15.11
C PRO A 65 -9.20 8.54 15.55
N ARG A 66 -9.94 7.47 15.84
CA ARG A 66 -9.41 6.20 16.37
C ARG A 66 -9.21 5.19 15.24
N PHE A 67 -10.19 5.04 14.37
CA PHE A 67 -10.20 3.98 13.35
C PHE A 67 -10.00 4.50 11.92
N GLN A 68 -10.27 5.78 11.65
CA GLN A 68 -10.00 6.43 10.36
C GLN A 68 -10.55 5.66 9.16
N GLY A 69 -11.75 5.10 9.29
CA GLY A 69 -12.40 4.30 8.25
C GLY A 69 -11.89 2.86 8.11
N SER A 70 -10.90 2.44 8.90
CA SER A 70 -10.22 1.14 8.70
C SER A 70 -10.81 0.03 9.57
N PHE A 71 -11.32 -1.02 8.92
CA PHE A 71 -11.75 -2.24 9.60
C PHE A 71 -10.62 -2.94 10.34
N ALA A 72 -9.43 -2.96 9.74
CA ALA A 72 -8.22 -3.54 10.35
C ALA A 72 -7.86 -2.85 11.68
N SER A 73 -8.11 -1.54 11.79
CA SER A 73 -7.86 -0.80 13.04
C SER A 73 -8.88 -1.15 14.12
N LEU A 74 -10.15 -1.35 13.76
CA LEU A 74 -11.20 -1.77 14.68
C LEU A 74 -10.96 -3.19 15.19
N THR A 75 -10.68 -4.14 14.30
CA THR A 75 -10.44 -5.55 14.67
C THR A 75 -9.20 -5.73 15.51
N ALA A 76 -8.11 -5.00 15.23
CA ALA A 76 -6.93 -5.03 16.07
C ALA A 76 -7.20 -4.51 17.49
N TRP A 77 -8.10 -3.52 17.63
CA TRP A 77 -8.53 -3.04 18.94
C TRP A 77 -9.35 -4.10 19.70
N LEU A 78 -10.33 -4.71 19.02
CA LEU A 78 -11.14 -5.78 19.59
C LEU A 78 -10.27 -6.97 20.01
N GLN A 79 -9.30 -7.36 19.18
CA GLN A 79 -8.39 -8.47 19.47
C GLN A 79 -7.55 -8.24 20.72
N ASP A 80 -7.21 -6.98 21.07
CA ASP A 80 -6.46 -6.67 22.29
C ASP A 80 -7.30 -6.97 23.55
N ASP A 81 -8.62 -6.77 23.48
CA ASP A 81 -9.54 -7.07 24.59
C ASP A 81 -9.88 -8.57 24.68
N PHE A 82 -10.17 -9.21 23.54
CA PHE A 82 -10.50 -10.64 23.48
C PHE A 82 -9.30 -11.56 23.71
N GLY A 83 -8.15 -11.23 23.11
CA GLY A 83 -6.98 -12.10 23.05
C GLY A 83 -7.23 -13.43 22.31
N GLY A 84 -6.23 -14.31 22.32
CA GLY A 84 -6.33 -15.65 21.73
C GLY A 84 -6.16 -15.68 20.21
N ASP A 85 -6.60 -16.78 19.60
CA ASP A 85 -6.64 -16.93 18.14
C ASP A 85 -8.07 -16.59 17.67
N ALA A 86 -8.22 -15.74 16.65
CA ALA A 86 -9.52 -15.35 16.13
C ALA A 86 -9.44 -14.87 14.69
N THR A 87 -10.54 -15.06 13.94
CA THR A 87 -10.70 -14.53 12.59
C THR A 87 -11.89 -13.58 12.56
N TYR A 88 -11.64 -12.33 12.15
CA TYR A 88 -12.66 -11.30 12.02
C TYR A 88 -13.06 -11.12 10.57
N VAL A 89 -14.37 -11.08 10.32
CA VAL A 89 -14.96 -10.71 9.05
C VAL A 89 -15.73 -9.41 9.24
N GLY A 90 -15.55 -8.44 8.36
CA GLY A 90 -16.30 -7.19 8.45
C GLY A 90 -16.15 -6.29 7.24
N TRP A 91 -16.49 -5.02 7.40
CA TRP A 91 -16.64 -4.09 6.29
C TRP A 91 -15.51 -3.05 6.23
N ASP A 92 -14.82 -2.99 5.09
CA ASP A 92 -13.80 -2.00 4.75
C ASP A 92 -14.18 -1.35 3.41
N ASP A 93 -15.04 -0.32 3.48
CA ASP A 93 -15.76 0.27 2.34
C ASP A 93 -14.88 0.41 1.08
N PRO A 94 -15.29 -0.16 -0.08
CA PRO A 94 -16.61 -0.75 -0.38
C PRO A 94 -16.68 -2.28 -0.28
N ASP A 95 -15.72 -2.91 0.41
CA ASP A 95 -15.50 -4.35 0.31
C ASP A 95 -15.59 -5.06 1.66
N LEU A 96 -15.86 -6.37 1.63
CA LEU A 96 -15.69 -7.22 2.80
C LEU A 96 -14.18 -7.37 3.07
N SER A 97 -13.79 -7.43 4.34
CA SER A 97 -12.42 -7.66 4.77
C SER A 97 -12.36 -8.79 5.79
N VAL A 98 -11.31 -9.62 5.68
CA VAL A 98 -11.06 -10.74 6.59
C VAL A 98 -9.69 -10.58 7.24
N GLN A 99 -9.64 -10.65 8.57
CA GLN A 99 -8.43 -10.47 9.37
C GLN A 99 -8.27 -11.62 10.36
N ALA A 100 -7.16 -12.35 10.26
CA ALA A 100 -6.84 -13.44 11.18
C ALA A 100 -5.75 -13.03 12.18
N PHE A 101 -5.89 -13.49 13.42
CA PHE A 101 -4.92 -13.32 14.50
C PHE A 101 -4.61 -14.66 15.14
N GLY A 102 -3.32 -14.94 15.34
CA GLY A 102 -2.88 -16.19 15.96
C GLY A 102 -2.75 -17.35 14.98
N ASP A 103 -2.91 -18.59 15.47
CA ASP A 103 -2.92 -19.79 14.64
C ASP A 103 -4.30 -19.97 14.00
N GLN A 104 -4.48 -19.38 12.82
CA GLN A 104 -5.76 -19.33 12.10
C GLN A 104 -5.59 -19.75 10.64
N PRO A 105 -6.69 -20.16 9.97
CA PRO A 105 -6.67 -20.49 8.54
C PRO A 105 -6.13 -19.34 7.68
N ASP A 106 -5.60 -19.68 6.51
CA ASP A 106 -5.17 -18.68 5.53
C ASP A 106 -6.39 -17.88 5.05
N THR A 107 -6.31 -16.55 5.18
CA THR A 107 -7.37 -15.62 4.79
C THR A 107 -7.15 -15.07 3.39
N LEU A 108 -6.04 -15.42 2.74
CA LEU A 108 -5.70 -14.94 1.40
C LEU A 108 -6.80 -15.30 0.40
N TYR A 109 -7.32 -14.27 -0.29
CA TYR A 109 -8.38 -14.35 -1.30
C TYR A 109 -9.79 -14.68 -0.79
N VAL A 110 -10.01 -14.86 0.51
CA VAL A 110 -11.35 -15.20 1.05
C VAL A 110 -12.38 -14.10 0.72
N ASP A 111 -12.04 -12.86 1.02
CA ASP A 111 -12.83 -11.66 0.69
C ASP A 111 -13.06 -11.51 -0.82
N ASN A 112 -12.01 -11.68 -1.61
CA ASN A 112 -12.04 -11.52 -3.06
C ASN A 112 -12.96 -12.55 -3.73
N VAL A 113 -12.89 -13.82 -3.32
CA VAL A 113 -13.74 -14.89 -3.84
C VAL A 113 -15.19 -14.67 -3.40
N ALA A 114 -15.41 -14.34 -2.12
CA ALA A 114 -16.76 -14.04 -1.62
C ALA A 114 -17.41 -12.89 -2.40
N GLN A 115 -16.68 -11.80 -2.62
CA GLN A 115 -17.16 -10.66 -3.39
C GLN A 115 -17.46 -11.02 -4.85
N HIS A 116 -16.61 -11.82 -5.48
CA HIS A 116 -16.78 -12.26 -6.86
C HIS A 116 -18.05 -13.11 -7.04
N GLU A 117 -18.27 -14.09 -6.15
CA GLU A 117 -19.43 -14.99 -6.21
C GLU A 117 -20.75 -14.29 -5.81
N HIS A 118 -20.66 -13.33 -4.89
CA HIS A 118 -21.83 -12.65 -4.32
C HIS A 118 -21.71 -11.11 -4.39
N PRO A 119 -21.64 -10.51 -5.59
CA PRO A 119 -21.43 -9.07 -5.73
C PRO A 119 -22.61 -8.28 -5.17
N GLY A 120 -22.33 -7.43 -4.18
CA GLY A 120 -23.33 -6.56 -3.54
C GLY A 120 -24.28 -7.25 -2.56
N ASP A 121 -24.12 -8.54 -2.29
CA ASP A 121 -24.87 -9.27 -1.25
C ASP A 121 -23.94 -9.59 -0.07
N ILE A 122 -23.84 -8.66 0.87
CA ILE A 122 -22.91 -8.74 2.00
C ILE A 122 -23.19 -9.97 2.87
N ALA A 123 -24.47 -10.31 3.06
CA ALA A 123 -24.82 -11.48 3.88
C ALA A 123 -24.31 -12.77 3.22
N ALA A 124 -24.54 -12.93 1.91
CA ALA A 124 -24.01 -14.07 1.17
C ALA A 124 -22.47 -14.08 1.14
N GLN A 125 -21.82 -12.91 1.05
CA GLN A 125 -20.36 -12.82 1.14
C GLN A 125 -19.82 -13.30 2.49
N VAL A 126 -20.44 -12.91 3.60
CA VAL A 126 -20.04 -13.38 4.94
C VAL A 126 -20.19 -14.90 5.08
N LEU A 127 -21.30 -15.45 4.59
CA LEU A 127 -21.53 -16.90 4.61
C LEU A 127 -20.51 -17.66 3.75
N MET A 128 -20.18 -17.15 2.56
CA MET A 128 -19.14 -17.70 1.70
C MET A 128 -17.75 -17.59 2.33
N ALA A 129 -17.42 -16.45 2.94
CA ALA A 129 -16.15 -16.28 3.64
C ALA A 129 -15.97 -17.33 4.75
N ARG A 130 -17.03 -17.63 5.50
CA ARG A 130 -17.03 -18.69 6.51
C ARG A 130 -16.79 -20.08 5.91
N GLU A 131 -17.43 -20.43 4.80
CA GLU A 131 -17.21 -21.71 4.09
C GLU A 131 -15.76 -21.82 3.58
N LEU A 132 -15.24 -20.75 2.98
CA LEU A 132 -13.86 -20.69 2.48
C LEU A 132 -12.81 -20.85 3.58
N LEU A 133 -13.06 -20.27 4.76
CA LEU A 133 -12.18 -20.41 5.93
C LEU A 133 -12.22 -21.82 6.53
N GLU A 134 -13.37 -22.49 6.48
CA GLU A 134 -13.55 -23.87 6.96
C GLU A 134 -12.86 -24.88 6.02
N ASP A 135 -13.04 -24.70 4.70
CA ASP A 135 -12.54 -25.66 3.70
C ASP A 135 -11.12 -25.36 3.22
N GLY A 136 -10.62 -24.14 3.42
CA GLY A 136 -9.29 -23.70 2.95
C GLY A 136 -9.15 -23.66 1.43
N THR A 137 -10.26 -23.45 0.71
CA THR A 137 -10.35 -23.55 -0.76
C THR A 137 -10.23 -22.21 -1.49
N ALA A 138 -10.09 -21.10 -0.77
CA ALA A 138 -10.08 -19.75 -1.33
C ALA A 138 -9.03 -19.57 -2.43
N GLU A 139 -7.79 -20.02 -2.22
CA GLU A 139 -6.72 -19.92 -3.22
C GLU A 139 -7.02 -20.72 -4.49
N ALA A 140 -7.59 -21.93 -4.35
CA ALA A 140 -7.94 -22.77 -5.50
C ALA A 140 -9.05 -22.12 -6.33
N LEU A 141 -10.10 -21.64 -5.67
CA LEU A 141 -11.22 -20.95 -6.33
C LEU A 141 -10.76 -19.64 -6.98
N TRP A 142 -9.96 -18.83 -6.27
CA TRP A 142 -9.36 -17.63 -6.83
C TRP A 142 -8.54 -17.93 -8.09
N ASN A 143 -7.82 -19.05 -8.11
CA ASN A 143 -7.03 -19.48 -9.26
C ASN A 143 -7.85 -20.00 -10.44
N ASP A 144 -9.12 -20.34 -10.24
CA ASP A 144 -10.03 -20.75 -11.31
C ASP A 144 -10.78 -19.57 -11.94
N ILE A 145 -10.97 -18.46 -11.23
CA ILE A 145 -11.59 -17.24 -11.78
C ILE A 145 -10.77 -16.73 -12.98
N PRO A 146 -11.35 -16.39 -14.13
CA PRO A 146 -10.60 -15.83 -15.25
C PRO A 146 -9.81 -14.57 -14.87
N ARG A 147 -8.58 -14.41 -15.40
CA ARG A 147 -7.71 -13.28 -15.05
C ARG A 147 -8.34 -11.92 -15.35
N ASP A 148 -9.11 -11.82 -16.43
CA ASP A 148 -9.84 -10.61 -16.83
C ASP A 148 -10.97 -10.24 -15.86
N GLU A 149 -11.52 -11.22 -15.15
CA GLU A 149 -12.54 -11.02 -14.12
C GLU A 149 -11.90 -10.69 -12.76
N ARG A 150 -10.74 -11.28 -12.42
CA ARG A 150 -9.94 -10.91 -11.22
C ARG A 150 -9.45 -9.47 -11.27
N TYR A 151 -9.28 -8.93 -12.48
CA TYR A 151 -8.73 -7.59 -12.73
C TYR A 151 -9.64 -6.85 -13.70
N SER A 152 -10.87 -6.56 -13.28
CA SER A 152 -11.91 -5.92 -14.10
C SER A 152 -11.50 -4.55 -14.68
N TRP A 153 -10.50 -3.87 -14.08
CA TRP A 153 -9.86 -2.67 -14.64
C TRP A 153 -9.05 -2.89 -15.94
N THR A 154 -8.87 -4.14 -16.40
CA THR A 154 -8.16 -4.48 -17.64
C THR A 154 -9.07 -4.81 -18.82
N ALA A 155 -10.38 -5.01 -18.58
CA ALA A 155 -11.28 -5.58 -19.58
C ALA A 155 -12.04 -4.54 -20.42
N ASP A 156 -12.16 -3.28 -19.97
CA ASP A 156 -13.02 -2.29 -20.64
C ASP A 156 -12.41 -0.88 -20.74
N GLU A 157 -11.17 -0.74 -21.23
CA GLU A 157 -10.72 0.52 -21.84
C GLU A 157 -9.83 0.25 -23.05
N GLY A 158 -10.47 -0.02 -24.19
CA GLY A 158 -9.89 0.29 -25.48
C GLY A 158 -9.77 1.81 -25.61
N ILE A 159 -8.61 2.38 -25.23
CA ILE A 159 -8.32 3.81 -25.30
C ILE A 159 -8.34 4.25 -26.78
N GLN A 160 -9.49 4.74 -27.24
CA GLN A 160 -9.59 5.54 -28.46
C GLN A 160 -9.14 6.96 -28.15
N ALA A 161 -7.94 7.28 -28.63
CA ALA A 161 -7.44 8.64 -28.69
C ALA A 161 -8.25 9.46 -29.70
N SER A 162 -9.07 10.41 -29.24
CA SER A 162 -9.22 11.76 -29.81
C SER A 162 -10.37 12.56 -29.18
N GLU A 163 -10.09 13.84 -28.89
CA GLU A 163 -11.04 14.92 -28.55
C GLU A 163 -11.65 14.80 -27.14
N VAL A 164 -11.53 15.77 -26.23
CA VAL A 164 -12.08 17.11 -26.35
C VAL A 164 -11.37 18.06 -25.37
N PHE A 165 -10.78 19.12 -25.92
CA PHE A 165 -10.61 20.38 -25.21
C PHE A 165 -11.99 20.96 -24.85
N GLY A 166 -12.27 21.24 -23.58
CA GLY A 166 -13.37 22.16 -23.22
C GLY A 166 -13.90 22.01 -21.80
N GLY A 167 -13.48 22.88 -20.88
CA GLY A 167 -14.15 22.99 -19.57
C GLY A 167 -13.42 23.81 -18.51
N ILE A 168 -13.26 25.12 -18.71
CA ILE A 168 -12.66 26.10 -17.76
C ILE A 168 -13.52 26.34 -16.48
N GLY A 169 -14.38 25.41 -16.07
CA GLY A 169 -15.36 25.64 -14.99
C GLY A 169 -14.99 25.16 -13.58
N ILE A 170 -14.07 24.20 -13.42
CA ILE A 170 -13.93 23.43 -12.16
C ILE A 170 -12.71 23.85 -11.31
N VAL A 171 -11.85 24.75 -11.79
CA VAL A 171 -10.57 25.06 -11.12
C VAL A 171 -10.70 26.02 -9.92
N VAL A 172 -11.81 26.74 -9.75
CA VAL A 172 -11.93 27.76 -8.68
C VAL A 172 -12.45 27.19 -7.35
N ALA A 173 -13.21 26.09 -7.35
CA ALA A 173 -13.77 25.51 -6.12
C ALA A 173 -12.76 24.67 -5.33
N VAL A 174 -11.85 23.97 -6.01
CA VAL A 174 -10.83 23.11 -5.38
C VAL A 174 -9.76 23.96 -4.66
N GLY A 175 -9.40 25.12 -5.19
CA GLY A 175 -8.37 25.99 -4.60
C GLY A 175 -8.73 26.55 -3.22
N ALA A 176 -10.01 26.80 -2.94
CA ALA A 176 -10.45 27.36 -1.65
C ALA A 176 -10.42 26.32 -0.52
N VAL A 177 -10.72 25.06 -0.84
CA VAL A 177 -10.69 23.93 0.12
C VAL A 177 -9.25 23.61 0.51
N VAL A 178 -8.34 23.54 -0.47
CA VAL A 178 -6.91 23.26 -0.22
C VAL A 178 -6.25 24.37 0.62
N ALA A 179 -6.58 25.64 0.36
CA ALA A 179 -6.05 26.75 1.15
C ALA A 179 -6.57 26.75 2.61
N GLY A 180 -7.83 26.35 2.83
CA GLY A 180 -8.41 26.22 4.17
C GLY A 180 -7.75 25.12 5.01
N VAL A 181 -7.51 23.96 4.40
CA VAL A 181 -6.83 22.81 5.04
C VAL A 181 -5.39 23.15 5.42
N VAL A 182 -4.66 23.83 4.53
CA VAL A 182 -3.25 24.22 4.79
C VAL A 182 -3.13 25.25 5.93
N VAL A 183 -4.06 26.21 6.03
CA VAL A 183 -4.06 27.20 7.12
C VAL A 183 -4.47 26.58 8.45
N TRP A 184 -5.41 25.64 8.44
CA TRP A 184 -5.84 24.92 9.64
C TRP A 184 -4.77 23.96 10.17
N ALA A 185 -4.10 23.22 9.29
CA ALA A 185 -2.97 22.36 9.64
C ALA A 185 -1.80 23.17 10.24
N ARG A 186 -1.50 24.36 9.70
CA ARG A 186 -0.45 25.24 10.24
C ARG A 186 -0.79 25.79 11.63
N ARG A 187 -2.06 26.01 11.97
CA ARG A 187 -2.47 26.54 13.29
C ARG A 187 -2.46 25.48 14.41
N ARG A 188 -2.50 24.19 14.09
CA ARG A 188 -2.48 23.10 15.10
C ARG A 188 -1.09 22.55 15.44
N ARG A 189 -0.02 22.97 14.76
CA ARG A 189 1.40 22.56 15.01
C ARG A 189 2.03 23.08 16.32
N GLY A 190 1.23 23.34 17.35
CA GLY A 190 1.69 23.79 18.67
C GLY A 190 1.59 22.74 19.77
N ARG A 191 1.08 21.54 19.49
CA ARG A 191 0.97 20.47 20.49
C ARG A 191 1.94 19.36 20.14
N ARG A 192 2.93 19.15 21.02
CA ARG A 192 3.82 17.98 21.02
C ARG A 192 2.96 16.70 21.02
N PRO A 193 3.22 15.72 20.13
CA PRO A 193 2.61 14.41 20.28
C PRO A 193 3.16 13.78 21.56
N VAL A 194 2.24 13.41 22.47
CA VAL A 194 2.51 12.46 23.54
C VAL A 194 2.77 11.13 22.86
N GLY A 195 3.89 10.46 23.20
CA GLY A 195 4.29 9.21 22.56
C GLY A 195 3.23 8.13 22.77
N PHE A 196 2.42 7.90 21.75
CA PHE A 196 1.60 6.71 21.61
C PHE A 196 2.46 5.68 20.88
N THR A 197 2.97 4.70 21.63
CA THR A 197 3.58 3.51 21.05
C THR A 197 2.45 2.62 20.54
N LEU A 198 2.28 2.56 19.22
CA LEU A 198 1.36 1.58 18.62
C LEU A 198 1.83 0.17 19.02
N PRO A 199 0.92 -0.73 19.42
CA PRO A 199 1.23 -2.15 19.60
C PRO A 199 1.89 -2.73 18.36
N SER A 200 2.86 -3.65 18.52
CA SER A 200 3.63 -4.20 17.40
C SER A 200 2.73 -4.85 16.35
N THR A 201 1.67 -5.54 16.77
CA THR A 201 0.68 -6.15 15.87
C THR A 201 -0.01 -5.12 14.96
N VAL A 202 -0.37 -3.94 15.48
CA VAL A 202 -0.97 -2.84 14.70
C VAL A 202 0.05 -2.25 13.72
N LEU A 203 1.32 -2.16 14.12
CA LEU A 203 2.40 -1.74 13.22
C LEU A 203 2.61 -2.75 12.09
N HIS A 204 2.52 -4.06 12.36
CA HIS A 204 2.65 -5.10 11.35
C HIS A 204 1.48 -5.11 10.36
N THR A 205 0.23 -4.92 10.81
CA THR A 205 -0.94 -4.92 9.92
C THR A 205 -0.99 -3.68 9.03
N ILE A 206 -0.79 -2.48 9.60
CA ILE A 206 -0.71 -1.22 8.84
C ILE A 206 0.40 -1.33 7.80
N ARG A 207 1.56 -1.89 8.17
CA ARG A 207 2.65 -2.07 7.23
C ARG A 207 2.40 -3.15 6.19
N ALA A 208 1.74 -4.25 6.53
CA ALA A 208 1.35 -5.25 5.53
C ALA A 208 0.39 -4.65 4.49
N ALA A 209 -0.56 -3.81 4.93
CA ALA A 209 -1.44 -3.09 4.01
C ALA A 209 -0.68 -2.07 3.14
N GLU A 210 0.23 -1.30 3.73
CA GLU A 210 1.08 -0.36 2.99
C GLU A 210 2.02 -1.10 2.01
N ASP A 211 2.59 -2.23 2.41
CA ASP A 211 3.45 -3.07 1.57
C ASP A 211 2.66 -3.65 0.39
N ARG A 212 1.40 -4.09 0.60
CA ARG A 212 0.49 -4.52 -0.48
C ARG A 212 0.20 -3.37 -1.43
N ARG A 213 -0.17 -2.19 -0.92
CA ARG A 213 -0.42 -0.99 -1.73
C ARG A 213 0.80 -0.59 -2.55
N LEU A 214 1.98 -0.60 -1.94
CA LEU A 214 3.24 -0.32 -2.62
C LEU A 214 3.53 -1.36 -3.71
N ARG A 215 3.20 -2.63 -3.47
CA ARG A 215 3.35 -3.70 -4.45
C ARG A 215 2.41 -3.51 -5.63
N GLU A 216 1.13 -3.27 -5.39
CA GLU A 216 0.16 -2.97 -6.44
C GLU A 216 0.61 -1.77 -7.27
N GLN A 217 1.03 -0.69 -6.61
CA GLN A 217 1.57 0.48 -7.29
C GLN A 217 2.79 0.13 -8.14
N ALA A 218 3.71 -0.70 -7.63
CA ALA A 218 4.90 -1.13 -8.37
C ALA A 218 4.52 -1.93 -9.62
N GLU A 219 3.55 -2.84 -9.49
CA GLU A 219 3.06 -3.64 -10.61
C GLU A 219 2.38 -2.76 -11.66
N THR A 220 1.54 -1.80 -11.26
CA THR A 220 0.92 -0.81 -12.15
C THR A 220 1.97 0.06 -12.86
N GLU A 221 2.94 0.64 -12.15
CA GLU A 221 3.96 1.51 -12.75
C GLU A 221 4.89 0.73 -13.71
N VAL A 222 5.25 -0.52 -13.37
CA VAL A 222 6.07 -1.38 -14.24
C VAL A 222 5.30 -1.80 -15.49
N LEU A 223 4.01 -2.12 -15.37
CA LEU A 223 3.15 -2.45 -16.51
C LEU A 223 3.01 -1.24 -17.43
N ALA A 224 2.66 -0.08 -16.88
CA ALA A 224 2.51 1.17 -17.63
C ALA A 224 3.80 1.53 -18.39
N LEU A 225 4.97 1.37 -17.75
CA LEU A 225 6.26 1.55 -18.44
C LEU A 225 6.43 0.55 -19.59
N GLY A 226 6.09 -0.73 -19.38
CA GLY A 226 6.17 -1.76 -20.41
C GLY A 226 5.31 -1.45 -21.64
N GLU A 227 4.08 -0.98 -21.43
CA GLU A 227 3.15 -0.57 -22.48
C GLU A 227 3.63 0.69 -23.21
N ALA A 228 4.14 1.67 -22.46
CA ALA A 228 4.71 2.90 -23.02
C ALA A 228 5.98 2.64 -23.86
N ILE A 229 6.79 1.64 -23.47
CA ILE A 229 7.91 1.15 -24.28
C ILE A 229 7.40 0.39 -25.50
N GLY A 230 6.40 -0.48 -25.35
CA GLY A 230 5.87 -1.30 -26.44
C GLY A 230 5.17 -0.50 -27.56
N SER A 231 4.56 0.63 -27.19
CA SER A 231 3.86 1.54 -28.12
C SER A 231 4.72 2.69 -28.62
N GLY A 232 5.85 2.97 -27.94
CA GLY A 232 6.73 4.09 -28.25
C GLY A 232 7.96 3.70 -29.08
N GLU A 233 8.62 4.71 -29.62
CA GLU A 233 9.91 4.56 -30.29
C GLU A 233 10.90 5.65 -29.85
N ALA A 234 12.19 5.32 -29.90
CA ALA A 234 13.26 6.28 -29.66
C ALA A 234 13.49 7.17 -30.88
N THR A 235 13.98 8.39 -30.67
CA THR A 235 14.57 9.12 -31.78
C THR A 235 15.81 8.39 -32.30
N GLY A 236 16.02 8.37 -33.63
CA GLY A 236 17.16 7.70 -34.28
C GLY A 236 18.54 8.32 -34.02
N THR A 237 18.67 9.19 -33.02
CA THR A 237 19.95 9.79 -32.61
C THR A 237 20.68 8.85 -31.64
N ALA A 238 22.01 8.97 -31.55
CA ALA A 238 22.78 8.15 -30.62
C ALA A 238 22.32 8.32 -29.15
N ASN A 239 22.05 9.55 -28.72
CA ASN A 239 21.54 9.83 -27.38
C ASN A 239 20.13 9.25 -27.16
N GLY A 240 19.24 9.37 -28.17
CA GLY A 240 17.90 8.80 -28.12
C GLY A 240 17.92 7.28 -27.95
N LEU A 241 18.72 6.59 -28.76
CA LEU A 241 18.89 5.15 -28.67
C LEU A 241 19.52 4.72 -27.33
N ALA A 242 20.51 5.47 -26.82
CA ALA A 242 21.13 5.17 -25.53
C ALA A 242 20.14 5.34 -24.36
N ALA A 243 19.35 6.42 -24.35
CA ALA A 243 18.33 6.65 -23.34
C ALA A 243 17.21 5.58 -23.42
N TRP A 244 16.84 5.15 -24.63
CA TRP A 244 15.87 4.07 -24.80
C TRP A 244 16.38 2.73 -24.25
N GLN A 245 17.66 2.41 -24.47
CA GLN A 245 18.28 1.22 -23.86
C GLN A 245 18.23 1.30 -22.33
N GLN A 246 18.45 2.49 -21.75
CA GLN A 246 18.31 2.68 -20.31
C GLN A 246 16.87 2.41 -19.84
N ALA A 247 15.86 2.85 -20.59
CA ALA A 247 14.46 2.54 -20.27
C ALA A 247 14.19 1.02 -20.24
N LEU A 248 14.66 0.31 -21.26
CA LEU A 248 14.55 -1.16 -21.36
C LEU A 248 15.27 -1.89 -20.22
N ASP A 249 16.49 -1.46 -19.88
CA ASP A 249 17.28 -2.07 -18.81
C ASP A 249 16.61 -1.90 -17.43
N HIS A 250 16.05 -0.72 -17.17
CA HIS A 250 15.32 -0.45 -15.92
C HIS A 250 13.99 -1.21 -15.85
N TYR A 251 13.23 -1.26 -16.94
CA TYR A 251 12.02 -2.08 -17.04
C TYR A 251 12.32 -3.57 -16.79
N ALA A 252 13.35 -4.11 -17.45
CA ALA A 252 13.74 -5.50 -17.29
C ALA A 252 14.17 -5.82 -15.85
N ALA A 253 14.91 -4.90 -15.20
CA ALA A 253 15.30 -5.05 -13.81
C ALA A 253 14.10 -5.00 -12.85
N ALA A 254 13.19 -4.04 -13.01
CA ALA A 254 11.99 -3.91 -12.18
C ALA A 254 11.08 -5.14 -12.31
N ARG A 255 10.78 -5.57 -13.53
CA ARG A 255 10.00 -6.79 -13.80
C ARG A 255 10.67 -8.05 -13.23
N SER A 256 11.99 -8.16 -13.36
CA SER A 256 12.75 -9.28 -12.79
C SER A 256 12.63 -9.33 -11.27
N ILE A 257 12.56 -8.19 -10.59
CA ILE A 257 12.39 -8.11 -9.14
C ILE A 257 10.98 -8.53 -8.75
N LEU A 258 9.94 -7.95 -9.37
CA LEU A 258 8.54 -8.22 -9.01
C LEU A 258 8.04 -9.63 -9.36
N SER A 259 8.71 -10.32 -10.30
CA SER A 259 8.41 -11.72 -10.66
C SER A 259 8.96 -12.75 -9.66
N GLN A 260 9.71 -12.31 -8.66
CA GLN A 260 10.16 -13.13 -7.53
C GLN A 260 9.32 -12.80 -6.29
N ASP A 261 9.45 -13.62 -5.25
CA ASP A 261 8.97 -13.26 -3.93
C ASP A 261 9.81 -12.07 -3.41
N ALA A 262 9.27 -10.87 -3.60
CA ALA A 262 9.98 -9.62 -3.44
C ALA A 262 9.71 -9.05 -2.05
N ALA A 263 10.77 -8.83 -1.26
CA ALA A 263 10.66 -8.15 0.02
C ALA A 263 10.16 -6.71 -0.17
N PRO A 264 9.57 -6.06 0.86
CA PRO A 264 9.11 -4.67 0.76
C PRO A 264 10.17 -3.69 0.22
N ALA A 265 11.42 -3.87 0.63
CA ALA A 265 12.54 -3.08 0.13
C ALA A 265 12.80 -3.25 -1.37
N ASP A 266 12.59 -4.46 -1.90
CA ASP A 266 12.71 -4.77 -3.32
C ASP A 266 11.54 -4.16 -4.12
N VAL A 267 10.33 -4.12 -3.55
CA VAL A 267 9.14 -3.46 -4.14
C VAL A 267 9.39 -1.96 -4.34
N VAL A 268 9.88 -1.27 -3.32
CA VAL A 268 10.30 0.15 -3.44
C VAL A 268 11.41 0.30 -4.49
N GLY A 269 12.34 -0.66 -4.55
CA GLY A 269 13.37 -0.71 -5.57
C GLY A 269 12.81 -0.81 -6.98
N ALA A 270 11.78 -1.63 -7.19
CA ALA A 270 11.08 -1.78 -8.47
C ALA A 270 10.37 -0.49 -8.88
N LEU A 271 9.70 0.22 -7.96
CA LEU A 271 9.10 1.54 -8.21
C LEU A 271 10.16 2.56 -8.67
N VAL A 272 11.27 2.65 -7.95
CA VAL A 272 12.37 3.56 -8.30
C VAL A 272 12.93 3.24 -9.69
N LEU A 273 13.09 1.95 -10.01
CA LEU A 273 13.55 1.52 -11.34
C LEU A 273 12.52 1.86 -12.42
N ALA A 274 11.23 1.63 -12.19
CA ALA A 274 10.16 1.97 -13.14
C ALA A 274 10.17 3.47 -13.46
N ARG A 275 10.22 4.34 -12.44
CA ARG A 275 10.27 5.79 -12.63
C ARG A 275 11.53 6.25 -13.37
N ARG A 276 12.69 5.64 -13.10
CA ARG A 276 13.92 5.93 -13.87
C ARG A 276 13.80 5.47 -15.32
N GLY A 277 13.17 4.33 -15.56
CA GLY A 277 12.88 3.84 -16.90
C GLY A 277 11.98 4.80 -17.67
N GLU A 278 10.96 5.35 -17.01
CA GLU A 278 10.07 6.36 -17.59
C GLU A 278 10.81 7.66 -17.91
N ASP A 279 11.65 8.17 -17.00
CA ASP A 279 12.48 9.35 -17.26
C ASP A 279 13.44 9.14 -18.46
N ALA A 280 14.01 7.94 -18.58
CA ALA A 280 14.87 7.56 -19.70
C ALA A 280 14.09 7.48 -21.02
N ARG A 281 12.89 6.89 -20.99
CA ARG A 281 11.97 6.81 -22.13
C ARG A 281 11.55 8.20 -22.59
N ALA A 282 11.16 9.08 -21.68
CA ALA A 282 10.79 10.46 -21.97
C ALA A 282 11.95 11.22 -22.63
N THR A 283 13.17 11.08 -22.10
CA THR A 283 14.37 11.69 -22.70
C THR A 283 14.64 11.16 -24.10
N ALA A 284 14.48 9.85 -24.33
CA ALA A 284 14.71 9.22 -25.63
C ALA A 284 13.78 9.75 -26.74
N GLN A 285 12.59 10.22 -26.36
CA GLN A 285 11.55 10.73 -27.24
C GLN A 285 11.61 12.24 -27.47
N GLU A 286 12.49 12.96 -26.77
CA GLU A 286 12.70 14.38 -27.02
C GLU A 286 13.16 14.63 -28.46
N ARG A 287 12.71 15.72 -29.08
CA ARG A 287 13.14 16.10 -30.45
C ARG A 287 14.66 16.24 -30.60
N LYS A 288 15.34 16.58 -29.51
CA LYS A 288 16.79 16.77 -29.43
C LYS A 288 17.29 16.19 -28.10
N PRO A 289 17.39 14.86 -27.99
CA PRO A 289 17.67 14.22 -26.71
C PRO A 289 19.09 14.54 -26.24
N SER A 290 19.18 14.95 -24.98
CA SER A 290 20.46 15.03 -24.27
C SER A 290 20.93 13.64 -23.84
N ALA A 291 22.19 13.54 -23.40
CA ALA A 291 22.65 12.30 -22.78
C ALA A 291 21.89 12.08 -21.47
N TRP A 292 21.08 11.02 -21.41
CA TRP A 292 20.30 10.73 -20.22
C TRP A 292 21.21 10.45 -19.02
N THR A 293 20.81 10.95 -17.86
CA THR A 293 21.46 10.68 -16.58
C THR A 293 20.37 10.37 -15.56
N PRO A 294 20.53 9.35 -14.70
CA PRO A 294 19.54 9.04 -13.68
C PRO A 294 19.24 10.27 -12.79
N PRO A 295 17.96 10.57 -12.55
CA PRO A 295 17.57 11.65 -11.65
C PRO A 295 18.00 11.35 -10.21
N VAL A 296 18.33 12.41 -9.48
CA VAL A 296 18.64 12.32 -8.05
C VAL A 296 17.35 12.57 -7.27
N ARG A 297 16.88 11.54 -6.55
CA ARG A 297 15.68 11.57 -5.71
C ARG A 297 16.02 11.93 -4.26
N CYS A 298 15.00 12.13 -3.42
CA CYS A 298 15.22 12.40 -2.01
C CYS A 298 15.86 11.17 -1.35
N TRP A 299 16.97 11.38 -0.65
CA TRP A 299 17.66 10.30 0.06
C TRP A 299 16.85 9.79 1.24
N PHE A 300 16.04 10.61 1.91
CA PHE A 300 15.23 10.16 3.06
C PHE A 300 14.09 9.23 2.64
N ASN A 301 13.45 9.52 1.51
CA ASN A 301 12.44 8.66 0.91
C ASN A 301 12.53 8.77 -0.63
N PRO A 302 13.01 7.74 -1.35
CA PRO A 302 13.24 7.81 -2.79
C PRO A 302 11.94 7.91 -3.62
N LEU A 303 10.77 7.71 -2.99
CA LEU A 303 9.46 7.87 -3.62
C LEU A 303 8.99 9.33 -3.63
N HIS A 304 9.67 10.23 -2.91
CA HIS A 304 9.37 11.66 -2.98
C HIS A 304 9.75 12.24 -4.34
N ASP A 305 8.83 13.02 -4.88
CA ASP A 305 9.03 13.77 -6.11
C ASP A 305 9.67 15.14 -5.87
N GLY A 306 10.13 15.74 -6.97
CA GLY A 306 10.62 17.11 -7.01
C GLY A 306 12.14 17.25 -7.02
N ARG A 307 12.58 18.51 -7.02
CA ARG A 307 14.01 18.84 -7.06
C ARG A 307 14.65 18.62 -5.69
N THR A 308 15.87 18.10 -5.72
CA THR A 308 16.66 17.87 -4.54
C THR A 308 17.73 18.93 -4.34
N THR A 309 18.11 19.15 -3.09
CA THR A 309 19.20 20.01 -2.66
C THR A 309 20.05 19.25 -1.66
N GLU A 310 21.36 19.45 -1.68
CA GLU A 310 22.27 18.81 -0.74
C GLU A 310 22.07 19.37 0.67
N VAL A 311 22.01 18.47 1.65
CA VAL A 311 21.97 18.77 3.09
C VAL A 311 22.89 17.81 3.83
N THR A 312 23.53 18.30 4.89
CA THR A 312 24.35 17.48 5.78
C THR A 312 23.45 16.84 6.84
N TRP A 313 23.27 15.53 6.76
CA TRP A 313 22.53 14.73 7.73
C TRP A 313 23.46 14.18 8.80
N ARG A 314 22.97 14.12 10.04
CA ARG A 314 23.71 13.61 11.20
C ARG A 314 22.96 12.45 11.84
N ASP A 315 23.55 11.27 11.82
CA ASP A 315 22.97 10.07 12.45
C ASP A 315 24.03 9.33 13.26
N GLY A 316 23.78 9.10 14.55
CA GLY A 316 24.70 8.35 15.42
C GLY A 316 26.14 8.90 15.49
N GLY A 317 26.34 10.21 15.26
CA GLY A 317 27.66 10.84 15.23
C GLY A 317 28.38 10.76 13.87
N ARG A 318 27.76 10.19 12.83
CA ARG A 318 28.23 10.23 11.45
C ARG A 318 27.58 11.41 10.73
N GLU A 319 28.36 12.14 9.95
CA GLU A 319 27.86 13.16 9.03
C GLU A 319 27.91 12.64 7.60
N VAL A 320 26.84 12.85 6.85
CA VAL A 320 26.76 12.48 5.43
C VAL A 320 26.02 13.57 4.66
N ASP A 321 26.59 13.99 3.53
CA ASP A 321 25.92 14.90 2.61
C ASP A 321 24.98 14.10 1.71
N VAL A 322 23.69 14.45 1.76
CA VAL A 322 22.64 13.71 1.09
C VAL A 322 21.73 14.68 0.32
N PRO A 323 21.24 14.30 -0.87
CA PRO A 323 20.23 15.08 -1.56
C PRO A 323 18.87 14.89 -0.88
N ALA A 324 18.16 15.99 -0.62
CA ALA A 324 16.85 15.96 0.02
C ALA A 324 15.85 16.80 -0.78
N CYS A 325 14.59 16.37 -0.81
CA CYS A 325 13.49 17.19 -1.34
C CYS A 325 13.34 18.46 -0.50
N ALA A 326 12.56 19.44 -0.99
CA ALA A 326 12.40 20.72 -0.30
C ALA A 326 11.93 20.58 1.17
N SER A 327 11.01 19.66 1.45
CA SER A 327 10.47 19.43 2.79
C SER A 327 11.52 18.83 3.73
N CYS A 328 12.11 17.68 3.36
CA CYS A 328 13.14 17.04 4.20
C CYS A 328 14.35 17.97 4.40
N ALA A 329 14.72 18.76 3.38
CA ALA A 329 15.81 19.72 3.49
C ALA A 329 15.49 20.87 4.47
N GLU A 330 14.23 21.28 4.61
CA GLU A 330 13.80 22.25 5.62
C GLU A 330 13.90 21.66 7.03
N ASP A 331 13.46 20.43 7.23
CA ASP A 331 13.52 19.74 8.52
C ASP A 331 14.96 19.54 8.99
N VAL A 332 15.84 19.05 8.12
CA VAL A 332 17.26 18.84 8.43
C VAL A 332 17.95 20.15 8.78
N ARG A 333 17.70 21.24 8.02
CA ARG A 333 18.27 22.56 8.32
C ARG A 333 17.77 23.14 9.64
N ALA A 334 16.56 22.77 10.05
CA ALA A 334 16.00 23.13 11.34
C ALA A 334 16.46 22.21 12.49
N GLY A 335 17.37 21.26 12.23
CA GLY A 335 17.91 20.33 13.21
C GLY A 335 16.90 19.25 13.64
N ARG A 336 15.94 18.92 12.77
CA ARG A 336 14.95 17.86 12.98
C ARG A 336 15.17 16.71 12.01
N GLU A 337 14.79 15.51 12.44
CA GLU A 337 14.63 14.37 11.55
C GLU A 337 13.38 14.60 10.68
N PRO A 338 13.43 14.35 9.36
CA PRO A 338 12.24 14.44 8.52
C PRO A 338 11.12 13.49 9.00
N ASP A 339 9.87 13.93 8.88
CA ASP A 339 8.71 13.15 9.37
C ASP A 339 8.34 11.96 8.46
N ASP A 340 8.70 12.01 7.17
CA ASP A 340 8.37 11.00 6.15
C ASP A 340 9.66 10.39 5.58
N VAL A 341 10.30 9.54 6.38
CA VAL A 341 11.47 8.74 6.02
C VAL A 341 11.00 7.34 5.61
N LEU A 342 11.65 6.76 4.61
CA LEU A 342 11.36 5.39 4.21
C LEU A 342 11.85 4.42 5.28
N ASP A 343 10.91 3.65 5.83
CA ASP A 343 11.16 2.76 6.95
C ASP A 343 10.74 1.33 6.65
N PHE A 344 11.44 0.37 7.24
CA PHE A 344 11.08 -1.06 7.19
C PHE A 344 10.97 -1.63 8.60
N ILE A 345 10.42 -2.84 8.71
CA ILE A 345 10.28 -3.57 9.98
C ILE A 345 11.59 -4.29 10.27
N GLU A 346 12.13 -4.08 11.46
CA GLU A 346 13.17 -4.93 12.05
C GLU A 346 12.73 -5.31 13.47
N GLY A 347 12.40 -6.59 13.67
CA GLY A 347 11.76 -7.06 14.89
C GLY A 347 10.43 -6.34 15.14
N ASP A 348 10.26 -5.77 16.34
CA ASP A 348 9.04 -5.06 16.76
C ASP A 348 9.08 -3.55 16.47
N SER A 349 10.01 -3.07 15.62
CA SER A 349 10.25 -1.64 15.45
C SER A 349 10.40 -1.18 14.00
N THR A 350 10.10 0.10 13.78
CA THR A 350 10.32 0.78 12.51
C THR A 350 11.74 1.34 12.46
N VAL A 351 12.50 0.94 11.44
CA VAL A 351 13.89 1.39 11.26
C VAL A 351 14.03 2.03 9.89
N HIS A 352 14.63 3.23 9.86
CA HIS A 352 14.93 3.93 8.61
C HIS A 352 15.81 3.08 7.72
N TYR A 353 15.48 3.01 6.43
CA TYR A 353 16.13 2.10 5.49
C TYR A 353 17.66 2.28 5.43
N TYR A 354 18.16 3.49 5.65
CA TYR A 354 19.58 3.81 5.62
C TYR A 354 20.36 3.32 6.85
N ARG A 355 19.66 2.84 7.90
CA ARG A 355 20.24 2.17 9.06
C ARG A 355 20.24 0.64 8.91
N LEU A 356 19.57 0.11 7.88
CA LEU A 356 19.43 -1.32 7.61
C LEU A 356 20.44 -1.81 6.55
N ASP A 357 20.80 -3.10 6.61
CA ASP A 357 21.56 -3.77 5.54
C ASP A 357 20.61 -4.37 4.49
N LEU A 358 20.10 -3.50 3.61
CA LEU A 358 19.27 -3.88 2.46
C LEU A 358 20.11 -4.11 1.20
N GLY A 359 21.41 -4.38 1.36
CA GLY A 359 22.36 -4.58 0.27
C GLY A 359 22.48 -3.36 -0.64
N ALA A 360 22.21 -3.54 -1.94
CA ALA A 360 22.37 -2.48 -2.93
C ALA A 360 21.42 -1.29 -2.68
N TRP A 361 20.26 -1.52 -2.06
CA TRP A 361 19.27 -0.48 -1.82
C TRP A 361 19.75 0.54 -0.79
N SER A 362 20.11 0.10 0.42
CA SER A 362 20.62 1.01 1.46
C SER A 362 22.00 1.58 1.12
N THR A 363 22.88 0.79 0.49
CA THR A 363 24.24 1.27 0.10
C THR A 363 24.19 2.41 -0.91
N THR A 364 23.27 2.35 -1.88
CA THR A 364 23.17 3.38 -2.92
C THR A 364 22.15 4.46 -2.60
N GLY A 365 21.38 4.33 -1.51
CA GLY A 365 20.23 5.20 -1.25
C GLY A 365 19.15 5.06 -2.34
N TYR A 366 18.85 3.83 -2.77
CA TYR A 366 18.02 3.57 -3.95
C TYR A 366 18.51 4.30 -5.21
N GLY A 367 19.83 4.30 -5.40
CA GLY A 367 20.50 4.92 -6.52
C GLY A 367 20.73 6.45 -6.39
N THR A 368 20.42 7.02 -5.24
CA THR A 368 20.51 8.46 -4.98
C THR A 368 21.93 8.92 -4.67
N LEU A 369 22.68 8.12 -3.90
CA LEU A 369 24.09 8.36 -3.57
C LEU A 369 25.03 7.84 -4.67
N ASP A 370 24.71 6.67 -5.23
CA ASP A 370 25.40 6.10 -6.38
C ASP A 370 24.39 5.89 -7.51
N ARG A 371 24.62 6.56 -8.65
CA ARG A 371 23.68 6.57 -9.75
C ARG A 371 23.67 5.24 -10.53
N ASP A 372 24.71 4.41 -10.44
CA ASP A 372 24.77 3.10 -11.09
C ASP A 372 24.06 2.00 -10.26
N LEU A 373 22.76 2.21 -10.02
CA LEU A 373 21.92 1.29 -9.27
C LEU A 373 21.87 -0.10 -9.93
N LEU A 374 21.80 -0.17 -11.26
CA LEU A 374 21.79 -1.42 -12.01
C LEU A 374 23.11 -2.19 -11.84
N GLY A 375 24.25 -1.50 -11.88
CA GLY A 375 25.57 -2.10 -11.59
C GLY A 375 25.68 -2.64 -10.16
N ALA A 376 25.18 -1.88 -9.18
CA ALA A 376 25.13 -2.31 -7.79
C ALA A 376 24.28 -3.59 -7.59
N LEU A 377 23.11 -3.67 -8.24
CA LEU A 377 22.23 -4.84 -8.20
C LEU A 377 22.85 -6.08 -8.86
N ARG A 378 23.53 -5.92 -9.99
CA ARG A 378 24.26 -7.02 -10.64
C ARG A 378 25.37 -7.57 -9.74
N THR A 379 26.11 -6.67 -9.08
CA THR A 379 27.19 -7.04 -8.16
C THR A 379 26.67 -7.76 -6.92
N SER A 380 25.55 -7.30 -6.35
CA SER A 380 24.94 -7.93 -5.16
C SER A 380 24.41 -9.34 -5.46
N ARG A 381 23.79 -9.56 -6.62
CA ARG A 381 23.36 -10.90 -7.08
C ARG A 381 24.55 -11.85 -7.25
N SER A 382 25.65 -11.37 -7.83
CA SER A 382 26.88 -12.17 -8.00
C SER A 382 27.46 -12.63 -6.66
N ARG A 383 27.49 -11.76 -5.64
CA ARG A 383 27.98 -12.11 -4.30
C ARG A 383 27.11 -13.15 -3.59
N ARG A 384 25.77 -13.03 -3.67
CA ARG A 384 24.84 -14.02 -3.12
C ARG A 384 24.99 -15.40 -3.77
N GLY A 385 25.21 -15.46 -5.08
CA GLY A 385 25.44 -16.72 -5.81
C GLY A 385 26.80 -17.41 -5.53
N ILE A 386 27.74 -16.73 -4.88
CA ILE A 386 29.03 -17.29 -4.43
C ILE A 386 28.94 -17.80 -2.99
N ALA A 387 28.17 -17.12 -2.13
CA ALA A 387 28.00 -17.52 -0.72
C ALA A 387 27.08 -18.75 -0.53
N GLY A 388 26.24 -19.07 -1.51
CA GLY A 388 25.35 -20.24 -1.50
C GLY A 388 25.91 -21.51 -2.15
N ARG A 389 27.23 -21.66 -2.29
CA ARG A 389 27.88 -22.89 -2.82
C ARG A 389 28.76 -23.56 -1.78
#